data_AF-A0A2M8PT71-F1
#
_entry.id   AF-A0A2M8PT71-F1
#
_cell.length_a   1.000
_cell.length_b   1.000
_cell.length_c   1.000
_cell.angle_alpha   90.00
_cell.angle_beta   90.00
_cell.angle_gamma   90.00
#
_symmetry.space_group_name_H-M   'P 1'
#
loop_
_entity.id
_entity.type
_entity.pdbx_description
1 polymer ?
#
loop_
_entity_poly.entity_id
_entity_poly.type
_entity_poly.pdbx_seq_one_letter_code
_entity_poly.pdbx_strand_id
1 'polypeptide(L)'
;LKDAINEAIRDWVTNVRNTYYLLGSALGPHPYPLMVRDFQSVIGFEARQQMLDQAGKLPDAIVACVGGGSNAIGIFHAFRDDPSVRLV
;
A
#
# COMPACT_ATOMS: atom_id res chain seq x y z
N LEU A 1 -1.73 -13.00 12.88
CA LEU A 1 -0.90 -11.99 12.16
C LEU A 1 0.02 -11.24 13.12
N LYS A 2 -0.51 -10.62 14.18
CA LYS A 2 0.29 -9.87 15.18
C LYS A 2 1.43 -10.69 15.78
N ASP A 3 1.18 -11.94 16.16
CA ASP A 3 2.21 -12.77 16.81
C ASP A 3 3.35 -13.12 15.85
N ALA A 4 3.02 -13.49 14.61
CA ALA A 4 4.03 -13.74 13.57
C ALA A 4 4.86 -12.48 13.23
N ILE A 5 4.24 -11.28 13.24
CA ILE A 5 4.97 -10.02 13.06
C ILE A 5 5.93 -9.78 14.22
N ASN A 6 5.48 -9.99 15.46
CA ASN A 6 6.31 -9.80 16.64
C ASN A 6 7.52 -10.75 16.65
N GLU A 7 7.31 -12.03 16.33
CA GLU A 7 8.39 -13.01 16.26
C GLU A 7 9.36 -12.72 15.11
N ALA A 8 8.87 -12.30 13.94
CA ALA A 8 9.74 -11.90 12.83
C ALA A 8 10.57 -10.65 13.15
N ILE A 9 10.01 -9.68 13.89
CA ILE A 9 10.76 -8.51 14.37
C ILE A 9 11.82 -8.93 15.38
N ARG A 10 11.51 -9.84 16.31
CA ARG A 10 12.49 -10.36 17.28
C ARG A 10 13.66 -11.02 16.57
N ASP A 11 13.39 -11.91 15.61
CA ASP A 11 14.43 -12.55 14.80
C ASP A 11 15.28 -11.52 14.07
N TRP A 12 14.64 -10.55 13.40
CA TRP A 12 15.35 -9.51 12.67
C TRP A 12 16.27 -8.68 13.56
N VAL A 13 15.84 -8.32 14.77
CA VAL A 13 16.67 -7.58 15.73
C VAL A 13 17.90 -8.40 16.12
N THR A 14 17.76 -9.71 16.30
CA THR A 14 18.88 -10.62 16.61
C THR A 14 19.83 -10.78 15.41
N ASN A 15 19.31 -10.79 14.19
CA ASN A 15 20.04 -11.09 12.95
C ASN A 15 20.22 -9.86 12.02
N VAL A 16 20.21 -8.65 12.57
CA VAL A 16 20.12 -7.39 11.79
C VAL A 16 21.26 -7.19 10.79
N ARG A 17 22.41 -7.83 11.00
CA ARG A 17 23.62 -7.67 10.16
C ARG A 17 23.53 -8.40 8.81
N ASN A 18 22.75 -9.47 8.74
CA ASN A 18 22.68 -10.34 7.56
C ASN A 18 21.24 -10.62 7.09
N THR A 19 20.23 -10.19 7.85
CA THR A 19 18.82 -10.36 7.51
C THR A 19 18.15 -9.01 7.27
N TYR A 20 17.46 -8.89 6.14
CA TYR A 20 16.52 -7.80 5.88
C TYR A 20 15.09 -8.24 6.17
N TYR A 21 14.37 -7.47 6.99
CA TYR A 21 12.97 -7.77 7.28
C TYR A 21 12.03 -7.23 6.20
N LEU A 22 11.58 -8.10 5.31
CA LEU A 22 10.66 -7.75 4.23
C LEU A 22 9.21 -7.70 4.73
N LEU A 23 8.78 -6.56 5.29
CA LEU A 23 7.41 -6.38 5.74
C LEU A 23 6.44 -6.18 4.55
N GLY A 24 5.49 -7.10 4.38
CA GLY A 24 4.60 -7.14 3.21
C GLY A 24 3.32 -6.29 3.30
N SER A 25 3.18 -5.44 4.33
CA SER A 25 1.96 -4.64 4.53
C SER A 25 2.30 -3.22 4.97
N ALA A 26 1.37 -2.27 4.76
CA ALA A 26 1.50 -0.87 5.17
C ALA A 26 1.31 -0.70 6.69
N LEU A 27 2.13 -1.43 7.46
CA LEU A 27 2.11 -1.52 8.92
C LEU A 27 3.55 -1.34 9.45
N GLY A 28 3.69 -1.36 10.77
CA GLY A 28 5.00 -1.29 11.43
C GLY A 28 5.56 0.13 11.53
N PRO A 29 6.79 0.27 12.06
CA PRO A 29 7.41 1.57 12.23
C PRO A 29 7.86 2.15 10.89
N HIS A 30 8.07 3.46 10.87
CA HIS A 30 8.83 4.09 9.79
C HIS A 30 10.18 3.36 9.59
N PRO A 31 10.61 3.09 8.34
CA PRO A 31 10.06 3.58 7.07
C PRO A 31 9.04 2.66 6.39
N TYR A 32 8.65 1.52 6.98
CA TYR A 32 7.89 0.48 6.26
C TYR A 32 6.54 0.92 5.69
N PRO A 33 5.66 1.66 6.41
CA PRO A 33 4.40 2.11 5.83
C PRO A 33 4.58 2.98 4.58
N LEU A 34 5.60 3.85 4.58
CA LEU A 34 5.93 4.72 3.44
C LEU A 34 6.46 3.90 2.27
N MET A 35 7.44 3.04 2.54
CA MET A 35 8.08 2.19 1.56
C MET A 35 7.07 1.24 0.88
N VAL A 36 6.21 0.59 1.66
CA VAL A 36 5.20 -0.33 1.12
C VAL A 36 4.16 0.42 0.28
N ARG A 37 3.72 1.60 0.72
CA ARG A 37 2.84 2.45 -0.10
C ARG A 37 3.51 2.77 -1.43
N ASP A 38 4.77 3.19 -1.41
CA ASP A 38 5.47 3.60 -2.63
C ASP A 38 5.64 2.43 -3.60
N PHE A 39 5.98 1.24 -3.11
CA PHE A 39 6.04 0.04 -3.95
C PHE A 39 4.68 -0.39 -4.50
N GLN A 40 3.60 -0.19 -3.74
CA GLN A 40 2.24 -0.54 -4.18
C GLN A 40 1.58 0.57 -5.03
N SER A 41 2.16 1.77 -5.08
CA SER A 41 1.58 2.94 -5.76
C SER A 41 1.39 2.73 -7.28
N VAL A 42 2.15 1.80 -7.86
CA VAL A 42 2.01 1.38 -9.26
C VAL A 42 0.57 0.98 -9.59
N ILE A 43 -0.15 0.34 -8.64
CA ILE A 43 -1.55 -0.05 -8.82
C ILE A 43 -2.43 1.18 -9.11
N GLY A 44 -2.29 2.24 -8.32
CA GLY A 44 -3.06 3.46 -8.49
C GLY A 44 -2.71 4.18 -9.79
N PHE A 45 -1.43 4.26 -10.13
CA PHE A 45 -0.98 4.92 -11.36
C PHE A 45 -1.49 4.22 -12.61
N GLU A 46 -1.37 2.89 -12.67
CA GLU A 46 -1.89 2.09 -13.77
C GLU A 46 -3.42 2.19 -13.87
N ALA A 47 -4.13 2.05 -12.75
CA ALA A 47 -5.59 2.15 -12.72
C ALA A 47 -6.08 3.52 -13.18
N ARG A 48 -5.41 4.61 -12.79
CA ARG A 48 -5.75 5.97 -13.24
C ARG A 48 -5.61 6.10 -14.75
N GLN A 49 -4.49 5.66 -15.30
CA GLN A 49 -4.25 5.71 -16.74
C GLN A 49 -5.29 4.88 -17.50
N GLN A 50 -5.56 3.66 -17.04
CA GLN A 50 -6.57 2.78 -17.62
C GLN A 50 -7.98 3.38 -17.61
N MET A 51 -8.36 4.08 -16.54
CA MET A 51 -9.66 4.77 -16.46
C MET A 51 -9.77 5.92 -17.48
N LEU A 52 -8.70 6.68 -17.67
CA LEU A 52 -8.66 7.75 -18.68
C LEU A 52 -8.72 7.16 -20.10
N ASP A 53 -7.98 6.09 -20.37
CA ASP A 53 -7.91 5.47 -21.70
C ASP A 53 -9.21 4.76 -22.09
N GLN A 54 -9.87 4.07 -21.14
CA GLN A 54 -11.04 3.24 -21.42
C GLN A 54 -12.37 3.95 -21.21
N ALA A 55 -12.45 4.84 -20.21
CA ALA A 55 -13.69 5.52 -19.84
C ALA A 55 -13.66 7.04 -20.12
N GLY A 56 -12.50 7.61 -20.50
CA GLY A 56 -12.36 9.04 -20.81
C GLY A 56 -12.50 9.96 -19.60
N LYS A 57 -12.54 9.42 -18.37
CA LYS A 57 -12.74 10.17 -17.13
C LYS A 57 -12.21 9.42 -15.91
N LEU A 58 -12.05 10.13 -14.80
CA LEU A 58 -11.78 9.52 -13.50
C LEU A 58 -13.01 8.73 -13.00
N PRO A 59 -12.80 7.67 -12.17
CA PRO A 59 -13.89 6.91 -11.58
C PRO A 59 -14.64 7.72 -10.53
N ASP A 60 -15.93 7.45 -10.35
CA ASP A 60 -16.74 8.08 -9.29
C ASP A 60 -16.40 7.54 -7.88
N ALA A 61 -15.80 6.35 -7.80
CA ALA A 61 -15.27 5.76 -6.59
C ALA A 61 -14.18 4.72 -6.87
N ILE A 62 -13.23 4.57 -5.95
CA ILE A 62 -12.30 3.44 -5.85
C ILE A 62 -12.64 2.67 -4.58
N VAL A 63 -12.70 1.34 -4.68
CA VAL A 63 -12.99 0.45 -3.55
C VAL A 63 -11.85 -0.54 -3.39
N ALA A 64 -11.36 -0.71 -2.15
CA ALA A 64 -10.30 -1.68 -1.86
C ALA A 64 -10.47 -2.32 -0.48
N CYS A 65 -10.08 -3.58 -0.33
CA CYS A 65 -10.19 -4.26 0.96
C CYS A 65 -9.08 -3.84 1.93
N VAL A 66 -9.45 -3.62 3.20
CA VAL A 66 -8.51 -3.15 4.22
C VAL A 66 -8.28 -4.23 5.28
N GLY A 67 -7.20 -5.00 5.07
CA GLY A 67 -6.55 -5.78 6.13
C GLY A 67 -5.45 -4.94 6.78
N GLY A 68 -4.20 -5.18 6.38
CA GLY A 68 -3.06 -4.31 6.73
C GLY A 68 -2.84 -3.13 5.77
N GLY A 69 -3.75 -2.92 4.82
CA GLY A 69 -3.87 -1.68 4.03
C GLY A 69 -2.95 -1.49 2.82
N SER A 70 -2.03 -2.41 2.50
CA SER A 70 -1.05 -2.20 1.41
C SER A 70 -1.67 -2.04 0.02
N ASN A 71 -2.60 -2.92 -0.36
CA ASN A 71 -3.30 -2.84 -1.65
C ASN A 71 -4.14 -1.54 -1.73
N ALA A 72 -4.86 -1.22 -0.65
CA ALA A 72 -5.75 -0.08 -0.58
C ALA A 72 -4.99 1.24 -0.67
N ILE A 73 -3.94 1.42 0.14
CA ILE A 73 -3.13 2.64 0.07
C ILE A 73 -2.40 2.77 -1.27
N GLY A 74 -1.99 1.64 -1.88
CA GLY A 74 -1.37 1.62 -3.20
C GLY A 74 -2.30 2.18 -4.28
N ILE A 75 -3.56 1.71 -4.33
CA ILE A 75 -4.51 2.21 -5.32
C ILE A 75 -5.00 3.63 -5.00
N PHE A 76 -5.30 3.92 -3.73
CA PHE A 76 -5.82 5.22 -3.29
C PHE A 76 -4.81 6.36 -3.47
N HIS A 77 -3.50 6.08 -3.38
CA HIS A 77 -2.47 7.12 -3.44
C HIS A 77 -2.55 7.98 -4.70
N ALA A 78 -2.88 7.39 -5.85
CA ALA A 78 -2.97 8.09 -7.13
C ALA A 78 -4.23 8.95 -7.30
N PHE A 79 -5.20 8.83 -6.39
CA PHE A 79 -6.49 9.54 -6.44
C PHE A 79 -6.75 10.44 -5.23
N ARG A 80 -5.79 10.51 -4.28
CA ARG A 80 -5.97 11.21 -3.00
C ARG A 80 -6.25 12.71 -3.14
N ASP A 81 -5.76 13.30 -4.22
CA ASP A 81 -5.84 14.74 -4.49
C ASP A 81 -7.02 15.06 -5.44
N ASP A 82 -7.85 14.08 -5.80
CA ASP A 82 -9.01 14.22 -6.68
C ASP A 82 -10.33 14.20 -5.87
N PRO A 83 -10.88 15.36 -5.49
CA PRO A 83 -12.04 15.43 -4.58
C PRO A 83 -13.34 14.85 -5.16
N SER A 84 -13.39 14.64 -6.48
CA SER A 84 -14.52 13.99 -7.16
C SER A 84 -14.52 12.46 -7.01
N VAL A 85 -13.41 11.86 -6.58
CA VAL A 85 -13.24 10.41 -6.47
C VAL A 85 -13.43 9.98 -5.02
N ARG A 86 -14.48 9.20 -4.73
CA ARG A 86 -14.70 8.65 -3.39
C ARG A 86 -13.76 7.47 -3.15
N LEU A 87 -13.10 7.44 -1.99
CA LEU A 87 -12.24 6.33 -1.58
C LEU A 87 -12.96 5.53 -0.49
N VAL A 88 -13.17 4.23 -0.73
CA VAL A 88 -14.00 3.35 0.11
C VAL A 88 -13.23 2.09 0.51
#